data_AF-A0A662R1Z9-F1
#
_entry.id   AF-A0A662R1Z9-F1
#
_cell.length_a   1.000
_cell.length_b   1.000
_cell.length_c   1.000
_cell.angle_alpha   90.00
_cell.angle_beta   90.00
_cell.angle_gamma   90.00
#
_symmetry.space_group_name_H-M   'P 1'
#
loop_
_entity.id
_entity.type
_entity.pdbx_description
1 polymer ?
#
loop_
_entity_poly.entity_id
_entity_poly.type
_entity_poly.pdbx_seq_one_letter_code
_entity_poly.pdbx_strand_id
1 'polypeptide(L)'
;MRKYEGYHGNPIHVIEVELVKKKQIKEFIESFVRSLSEEDLDLLCSELDERMDEFGVLHIRIGKQEAYLGNVSLTRGADSIVIKMKIPSYPQSKEGSLRRAREIFCKEKR
;
A
#
# COMPACT_ATOMS: atom_id res chain seq x y z
N MET A 1 -10.73 15.52 -11.09
CA MET A 1 -9.37 16.08 -11.14
C MET A 1 -9.32 17.28 -10.20
N ARG A 2 -8.75 17.13 -8.99
CA ARG A 2 -8.61 18.24 -8.02
C ARG A 2 -7.21 18.84 -8.18
N LYS A 3 -7.13 20.15 -8.44
CA LYS A 3 -5.85 20.89 -8.52
C LYS A 3 -5.53 21.40 -7.11
N TYR A 4 -4.34 21.07 -6.62
CA TYR A 4 -3.80 21.64 -5.39
C TYR A 4 -2.61 22.53 -5.75
N GLU A 5 -2.46 23.67 -5.06
CA GLU A 5 -1.30 24.55 -5.22
C GLU A 5 -0.16 24.01 -4.37
N GLY A 6 0.97 23.65 -5.00
CA GLY A 6 2.17 23.26 -4.28
C GLY A 6 2.83 24.44 -3.56
N TYR A 7 3.72 24.15 -2.62
CA TYR A 7 4.46 25.13 -1.80
C TYR A 7 5.21 26.21 -2.63
N HIS A 8 5.47 25.96 -3.92
CA HIS A 8 6.12 26.87 -4.86
C HIS A 8 5.23 27.31 -6.05
N GLY A 9 3.91 27.19 -5.96
CA GLY A 9 3.00 27.62 -7.04
C GLY A 9 2.97 26.73 -8.29
N ASN A 10 3.67 25.60 -8.27
CA ASN A 10 3.58 24.59 -9.33
C ASN A 10 2.24 23.84 -9.23
N PRO A 11 1.53 23.60 -10.35
CA PRO A 11 0.27 22.87 -10.34
C PRO A 11 0.51 21.41 -9.95
N ILE A 12 -0.05 20.98 -8.81
CA ILE A 12 -0.01 19.58 -8.40
C ILE A 12 -1.26 18.89 -8.93
N HIS A 13 -1.04 17.88 -9.77
CA HIS A 13 -2.10 16.98 -10.22
C HIS A 13 -2.15 15.75 -9.31
N VAL A 14 -3.20 15.66 -8.50
CA VAL A 14 -3.47 14.49 -7.67
C VAL A 14 -4.41 13.56 -8.43
N ILE A 15 -3.95 12.32 -8.64
CA ILE A 15 -4.76 11.23 -9.19
C ILE A 15 -5.08 10.30 -8.04
N GLU A 16 -6.36 10.06 -7.81
CA GLU A 16 -6.85 9.19 -6.75
C GLU A 16 -7.76 8.13 -7.37
N VAL A 17 -7.54 6.87 -6.97
CA VAL A 17 -8.33 5.73 -7.39
C VAL A 17 -8.80 5.02 -6.13
N GLU A 18 -10.11 4.83 -6.00
CA GLU A 18 -10.71 4.15 -4.87
C GLU A 18 -11.32 2.81 -5.32
N LEU A 19 -10.95 1.72 -4.64
CA LEU A 19 -11.50 0.39 -4.87
C LEU A 19 -12.46 0.04 -3.75
N VAL A 20 -13.77 0.04 -4.04
CA VAL A 20 -14.83 -0.28 -3.05
C VAL A 20 -15.41 -1.69 -3.22
N LYS A 21 -15.31 -2.28 -4.40
CA LYS A 21 -15.89 -3.60 -4.69
C LYS A 21 -14.95 -4.70 -4.22
N LYS A 22 -15.46 -5.61 -3.39
CA LYS A 22 -14.70 -6.76 -2.84
C LYS A 22 -13.92 -7.55 -3.90
N LYS A 23 -14.51 -7.78 -5.07
CA LYS A 23 -13.85 -8.47 -6.19
C LYS A 23 -12.60 -7.73 -6.67
N GLN A 24 -12.71 -6.42 -6.94
CA GLN A 24 -11.61 -5.59 -7.41
C GLN A 24 -10.50 -5.46 -6.36
N ILE A 25 -10.87 -5.33 -5.08
CA ILE A 25 -9.91 -5.27 -3.98
C ILE A 25 -9.10 -6.57 -3.92
N LYS A 26 -9.77 -7.72 -4.01
CA LYS A 26 -9.11 -9.03 -3.98
C LYS A 26 -8.15 -9.19 -5.16
N GLU A 27 -8.62 -8.89 -6.38
CA GLU A 27 -7.81 -8.95 -7.60
C GLU A 27 -6.60 -8.01 -7.52
N PHE A 28 -6.79 -6.80 -6.98
CA PHE A 28 -5.72 -5.85 -6.76
C PHE A 28 -4.67 -6.38 -5.78
N ILE A 29 -5.08 -6.88 -4.61
CA ILE A 29 -4.15 -7.42 -3.61
C ILE A 29 -3.36 -8.60 -4.19
N GLU A 30 -4.03 -9.54 -4.88
CA GLU A 30 -3.37 -10.69 -5.50
C GLU A 30 -2.37 -10.27 -6.58
N SER A 31 -2.73 -9.31 -7.43
CA SER A 31 -1.83 -8.78 -8.46
C SER A 31 -0.66 -8.01 -7.84
N PHE A 32 -0.92 -7.21 -6.80
CA PHE A 32 0.07 -6.39 -6.13
C PHE A 32 1.14 -7.27 -5.47
N VAL A 33 0.72 -8.28 -4.70
CA VAL A 33 1.64 -9.25 -4.07
C VAL A 33 2.47 -9.98 -5.12
N ARG A 34 1.88 -10.39 -6.24
CA ARG A 34 2.61 -11.06 -7.34
C ARG A 34 3.61 -10.15 -8.07
N SER A 35 3.44 -8.84 -7.99
CA SER A 35 4.29 -7.88 -8.69
C SER A 35 5.51 -7.46 -7.85
N LEU A 36 5.49 -7.70 -6.54
CA LEU A 36 6.61 -7.42 -5.64
C LEU A 36 7.66 -8.52 -5.71
N SER A 37 8.93 -8.15 -5.55
CA SER A 37 10.02 -9.09 -5.37
C SER A 37 9.90 -9.82 -4.02
N GLU A 38 10.58 -10.97 -3.86
CA GLU A 38 10.65 -11.65 -2.55
C GLU A 38 11.25 -10.72 -1.48
N GLU A 39 12.28 -9.96 -1.84
CA GLU A 39 12.93 -8.98 -0.94
C GLU A 39 11.98 -7.87 -0.51
N ASP A 40 11.18 -7.33 -1.44
CA ASP A 40 10.15 -6.33 -1.11
C ASP A 40 9.03 -6.91 -0.24
N LEU A 41 8.63 -8.15 -0.48
CA LEU A 41 7.62 -8.81 0.36
C LEU A 41 8.13 -9.03 1.78
N ASP A 42 9.35 -9.53 1.94
CA ASP A 42 9.99 -9.71 3.23
C ASP A 42 10.15 -8.37 3.96
N LEU A 43 10.56 -7.32 3.23
CA LEU A 43 10.64 -5.96 3.77
C LEU A 43 9.26 -5.46 4.21
N LEU A 44 8.23 -5.58 3.36
CA LEU A 44 6.85 -5.19 3.70
C LEU A 44 6.40 -5.88 4.98
N CYS A 45 6.67 -7.18 5.11
CA CYS A 45 6.30 -8.01 6.24
C CYS A 45 6.99 -7.58 7.53
N SER A 46 8.28 -7.28 7.49
CA SER A 46 9.03 -6.78 8.64
C SER A 46 8.57 -5.40 9.08
N GLU A 47 8.13 -4.55 8.14
CA GLU A 47 7.70 -3.17 8.39
C GLU A 47 6.18 -3.00 8.57
N LEU A 48 5.39 -4.09 8.58
CA LEU A 48 3.92 -4.01 8.65
C LEU A 48 3.43 -3.20 9.87
N ASP A 49 4.10 -3.32 11.02
CA ASP A 49 3.73 -2.59 12.24
C ASP A 49 3.92 -1.07 12.08
N GLU A 50 5.06 -0.67 11.52
CA GLU A 50 5.41 0.74 11.29
C GLU A 50 4.55 1.38 10.20
N ARG A 51 4.17 0.58 9.19
CA ARG A 51 3.36 1.01 8.05
C ARG A 51 1.86 1.04 8.35
N MET A 52 1.42 0.47 9.47
CA MET A 52 0.01 0.46 9.87
C MET A 52 -0.27 1.51 10.93
N ASP A 53 -1.32 2.30 10.73
CA ASP A 53 -1.78 3.25 11.75
C ASP A 53 -2.66 2.59 12.83
N GLU A 54 -2.96 3.35 13.88
CA GLU A 54 -3.82 2.92 15.00
C GLU A 54 -5.23 2.49 14.56
N PHE A 55 -5.69 2.98 13.42
CA PHE A 55 -6.98 2.66 12.85
C PHE A 55 -6.92 1.42 11.94
N GLY A 56 -5.77 0.77 11.76
CA GLY A 56 -5.64 -0.38 10.88
C GLY A 56 -5.64 -0.02 9.39
N VAL A 57 -5.23 1.19 9.02
CA VAL A 57 -4.90 1.53 7.64
C VAL A 57 -3.43 1.22 7.40
N LEU A 58 -3.16 0.39 6.41
CA LEU A 58 -1.81 0.09 5.93
C LEU A 58 -1.41 1.09 4.85
N HIS A 59 -0.27 1.76 5.05
CA HIS A 59 0.29 2.75 4.14
C HIS A 59 1.50 2.16 3.41
N ILE A 60 1.37 1.99 2.10
CA ILE A 60 2.44 1.49 1.24
C ILE A 60 2.83 2.58 0.25
N ARG A 61 4.13 2.72 0.01
CA ARG A 61 4.70 3.66 -0.96
C ARG A 61 5.45 2.87 -2.02
N ILE A 62 5.10 3.10 -3.27
CA ILE A 62 5.74 2.52 -4.45
C ILE A 62 6.49 3.61 -5.21
N GLY A 63 7.68 3.28 -5.70
CA GLY A 63 8.49 4.19 -6.51
C GLY A 63 7.78 4.56 -7.81
N LYS A 64 7.55 5.86 -8.05
CA LYS A 64 6.82 6.31 -9.23
C LYS A 64 7.61 6.07 -10.52
N GLN A 65 8.92 6.21 -10.46
CA GLN A 65 9.82 6.03 -11.61
C GLN A 65 9.87 4.56 -12.02
N GLU A 66 9.98 3.66 -11.04
CA GLU A 66 9.97 2.21 -11.22
C GLU A 66 8.61 1.74 -11.74
N ALA A 67 7.51 2.25 -11.16
CA ALA A 67 6.16 1.93 -11.60
C ALA A 67 5.89 2.37 -13.04
N TYR A 68 6.46 3.50 -13.47
CA TYR A 68 6.39 3.94 -14.86
C TYR A 68 7.07 2.96 -15.83
N LEU A 69 8.14 2.29 -15.37
CA LEU A 69 8.85 1.24 -16.11
C LEU A 69 8.19 -0.15 -15.98
N GLY A 70 7.06 -0.25 -15.26
CA GLY A 70 6.33 -1.50 -15.04
C GLY A 70 6.83 -2.32 -13.84
N ASN A 71 7.77 -1.79 -13.05
CA ASN A 71 8.33 -2.46 -11.88
C ASN A 71 7.66 -1.94 -10.59
N VAL A 72 7.16 -2.85 -9.76
CA VAL A 72 6.58 -2.48 -8.47
C VAL A 72 7.63 -2.71 -7.39
N SER A 73 8.19 -1.63 -6.84
CA SER A 73 9.19 -1.67 -5.76
C SER A 73 8.77 -0.78 -4.60
N LEU A 74 9.09 -1.21 -3.37
CA LEU A 74 8.84 -0.39 -2.19
C LEU A 74 9.81 0.79 -2.15
N THR A 75 9.32 1.95 -1.73
CA THR A 75 10.16 3.13 -1.55
C THR A 75 9.83 3.86 -0.26
N ARG A 76 10.82 4.56 0.30
CA ARG A 76 10.64 5.57 1.34
C ARG A 76 10.69 7.01 0.77
N GLY A 77 10.87 7.14 -0.54
CA GLY A 77 11.04 8.41 -1.23
C GLY A 77 9.77 9.27 -1.29
N ALA A 78 9.98 10.58 -1.43
CA ALA A 78 8.90 11.57 -1.53
C ALA A 78 8.10 11.46 -2.85
N ASP A 79 8.75 11.09 -3.96
CA ASP A 79 8.09 10.85 -5.26
C ASP A 79 7.57 9.41 -5.33
N SER A 80 6.46 9.15 -4.62
CA SER A 80 5.88 7.82 -4.50
C SER A 80 4.38 7.80 -4.81
N ILE A 81 3.93 6.66 -5.34
CA ILE A 81 2.51 6.31 -5.39
C ILE A 81 2.14 5.75 -4.02
N VAL A 82 1.20 6.41 -3.34
CA VAL A 82 0.75 6.02 -2.01
C VAL A 82 -0.49 5.14 -2.13
N ILE A 83 -0.39 3.92 -1.62
CA ILE A 83 -1.50 2.96 -1.52
C ILE A 83 -1.94 2.92 -0.05
N LYS A 84 -3.23 3.18 0.19
CA LYS A 84 -3.85 3.09 1.51
C LYS A 84 -4.85 1.95 1.51
N MET A 85 -4.66 0.97 2.40
CA MET A 85 -5.54 -0.18 2.52
C MET A 85 -6.12 -0.27 3.93
N LYS A 86 -7.43 -0.16 4.07
CA LYS A 86 -8.11 -0.37 5.34
C LYS A 86 -8.25 -1.87 5.61
N ILE A 87 -7.65 -2.35 6.69
CA ILE A 87 -7.75 -3.75 7.11
C ILE A 87 -8.67 -3.81 8.34
N PRO A 88 -9.93 -4.26 8.18
CA PRO A 88 -10.88 -4.28 9.29
C PRO A 88 -10.59 -5.42 10.27
N SER A 89 -10.67 -5.12 11.57
CA SER A 89 -10.62 -6.10 12.66
C SER A 89 -11.83 -5.96 13.56
N TYR A 90 -12.26 -7.07 14.18
CA TYR A 90 -13.40 -7.11 15.08
C TYR A 90 -13.01 -7.85 16.36
N PRO A 91 -12.93 -7.18 17.52
CA PRO A 91 -13.02 -5.73 17.72
C PRO A 91 -11.93 -4.96 16.96
N GLN A 92 -12.18 -3.69 16.64
CA GLN A 92 -11.23 -2.88 15.87
C GLN A 92 -9.99 -2.58 16.73
N SER A 93 -8.84 -3.09 16.32
CA SER A 93 -7.55 -2.83 16.95
C SER A 93 -6.42 -2.85 15.93
N LYS A 94 -5.34 -2.11 16.21
CA LYS A 94 -4.11 -2.16 15.41
C LYS A 94 -3.60 -3.61 15.32
N GLU A 95 -3.52 -4.30 16.46
CA GLU A 95 -3.03 -5.68 16.56
C GLU A 95 -3.87 -6.67 15.75
N GLY A 96 -5.20 -6.58 15.81
CA GLY A 96 -6.10 -7.44 15.03
C GLY A 96 -5.97 -7.19 13.52
N SER A 97 -5.74 -5.93 13.14
CA SER A 97 -5.51 -5.53 11.75
C SER A 97 -4.14 -6.00 11.25
N LEU A 98 -3.11 -5.92 12.09
CA LEU A 98 -1.76 -6.43 11.81
C LEU A 98 -1.76 -7.94 11.61
N ARG A 99 -2.46 -8.69 12.46
CA ARG A 99 -2.59 -10.15 12.30
C ARG A 99 -3.17 -10.49 10.94
N ARG A 100 -4.25 -9.81 10.54
CA ARG A 100 -4.87 -9.98 9.21
C ARG A 100 -3.95 -9.56 8.08
N ALA A 101 -3.21 -8.48 8.23
CA ALA A 101 -2.23 -8.04 7.24
C ALA A 101 -1.15 -9.11 7.03
N ARG A 102 -0.61 -9.69 8.11
CA ARG A 102 0.36 -10.78 8.04
C ARG A 102 -0.21 -12.00 7.32
N GLU A 103 -1.46 -12.37 7.57
CA GLU A 103 -2.14 -13.45 6.84
C GLU A 103 -2.30 -13.17 5.33
N ILE A 104 -2.34 -11.90 4.91
CA ILE A 104 -2.50 -11.50 3.51
C ILE A 104 -1.14 -11.44 2.80
N PHE A 105 -0.15 -10.80 3.41
CA PHE A 105 1.12 -10.45 2.76
C PHE A 105 2.27 -11.40 3.10
N CYS A 106 2.25 -12.05 4.27
CA CYS A 106 3.41 -12.77 4.83
C CYS A 106 3.19 -14.28 4.91
N LYS A 107 2.36 -14.84 4.04
CA LYS A 107 2.16 -16.29 4.02
C LYS A 107 3.47 -16.98 3.71
N GLU A 108 3.83 -17.92 4.59
CA GLU A 108 4.98 -18.80 4.47
C GLU A 108 4.92 -19.56 3.14
N LYS A 109 6.09 -19.66 2.50
CA LYS A 109 6.32 -20.35 1.22
C LYS A 109 5.59 -21.69 1.20
N ARG A 110 4.79 -21.92 0.16
CA ARG A 110 4.30 -23.25 -0.21
C ARG A 110 5.13 -23.78 -1.36
#